data_AF-A0A7V6ED50-F1
#
_entry.id   AF-A0A7V6ED50-F1
#
_cell.length_a   1.000
_cell.length_b   1.000
_cell.length_c   1.000
_cell.angle_alpha   90.00
_cell.angle_beta   90.00
_cell.angle_gamma   90.00
#
_symmetry.space_group_name_H-M   'P 1'
#
loop_
_entity.id
_entity.type
_entity.pdbx_description
1 polymer ?
#
loop_
_entity_poly.entity_id
_entity_poly.type
_entity_poly.pdbx_seq_one_letter_code
_entity_poly.pdbx_strand_id
1 'polypeptide(L)'
;MPNNQTRETLANEIWRACDILRRDNNCGGVMEYIEHLSWLLFLRFLDAQEEEWEAQARLAGRPYQPVLVSPYRWRDWATKDWPAEDLLSFVMGKLIPHLTSLGGDPLRET
;
A
#
# COMPACT_ATOMS: atom_id res chain seq x y z
N MET A 1 14.22 16.51 7.73
CA MET A 1 13.20 17.20 8.54
C MET A 1 12.04 16.24 8.72
N PRO A 2 11.62 15.85 9.93
CA PRO A 2 10.46 14.98 10.09
C PRO A 2 9.21 15.77 9.66
N ASN A 3 8.48 15.22 8.70
CA ASN A 3 7.26 15.81 8.15
C ASN A 3 6.15 15.70 9.21
N ASN A 4 5.97 16.75 10.01
CA ASN A 4 4.90 16.80 11.02
C ASN A 4 3.57 17.09 10.31
N GLN A 5 3.00 16.09 9.64
CA GLN A 5 1.69 16.22 9.02
C GLN A 5 0.64 16.38 10.12
N THR A 6 0.04 17.56 10.21
CA THR A 6 -1.06 17.86 11.11
C THR A 6 -2.25 16.96 10.78
N ARG A 7 -3.03 16.54 11.79
CA ARG A 7 -4.23 15.69 11.60
C ARG A 7 -5.20 16.27 10.56
N GLU A 8 -5.26 17.59 10.48
CA GLU A 8 -6.06 18.33 9.49
C GLU A 8 -5.49 18.22 8.06
N THR A 9 -4.17 18.28 7.89
CA THR A 9 -3.51 18.11 6.59
C THR A 9 -3.71 16.70 6.06
N LEU A 10 -3.55 15.69 6.91
CA LEU A 10 -3.80 14.29 6.55
C LEU A 10 -5.27 14.06 6.18
N ALA A 11 -6.20 14.62 6.95
CA ALA A 11 -7.63 14.53 6.64
C ALA A 11 -7.97 15.16 5.29
N ASN A 12 -7.37 16.31 4.96
CA ASN A 12 -7.57 16.98 3.67
C ASN A 12 -6.98 16.18 2.50
N GLU A 13 -5.80 15.56 2.69
CA GLU A 13 -5.19 14.69 1.67
C GLU A 13 -6.04 13.45 1.39
N ILE A 14 -6.54 12.79 2.45
CA ILE A 14 -7.45 11.65 2.34
C ILE A 14 -8.75 12.08 1.66
N TRP A 15 -9.33 13.21 2.04
CA TRP A 15 -10.57 13.70 1.44
C TRP A 15 -10.40 14.04 -0.04
N ARG A 16 -9.24 14.60 -0.42
CA ARG A 16 -8.90 14.87 -1.82
C ARG A 16 -8.76 13.58 -2.62
N ALA A 17 -8.14 12.54 -2.06
CA ALA A 17 -8.10 11.22 -2.67
C ALA A 17 -9.50 10.61 -2.83
N CYS A 18 -10.36 10.71 -1.80
CA CYS A 18 -11.78 10.33 -1.89
C CYS A 18 -12.52 11.10 -2.99
N ASP A 19 -12.29 12.40 -3.14
CA ASP A 19 -12.97 13.23 -4.14
C ASP A 19 -12.58 12.85 -5.58
N ILE A 20 -11.31 12.47 -5.80
CA ILE A 20 -10.84 11.94 -7.08
C ILE A 20 -11.54 10.60 -7.38
N LEU A 21 -11.59 9.68 -6.42
CA LEU A 21 -12.25 8.37 -6.57
C LEU A 21 -13.76 8.48 -6.75
N ARG A 22 -14.41 9.47 -6.14
CA ARG A 22 -15.86 9.74 -6.27
C ARG A 22 -16.24 10.19 -7.68
N ARG A 23 -15.32 10.83 -8.40
CA ARG A 23 -15.56 11.31 -9.77
C ARG A 23 -15.47 10.19 -10.81
N ASP A 24 -14.93 9.02 -10.45
CA ASP A 24 -15.04 7.82 -11.27
C ASP A 24 -16.47 7.25 -11.14
N ASN A 25 -17.16 7.16 -12.29
CA ASN A 25 -18.55 6.72 -12.43
C ASN A 25 -18.86 5.29 -11.92
N ASN A 26 -17.89 4.60 -11.31
CA ASN A 26 -18.00 3.22 -10.85
C ASN A 26 -18.05 3.08 -9.30
N CYS A 27 -18.02 4.18 -8.55
CA CYS A 27 -18.20 4.17 -7.08
C CYS A 27 -19.62 4.63 -6.70
N GLY A 28 -20.52 3.69 -6.40
CA GLY A 28 -21.93 3.95 -6.11
C GLY A 28 -22.22 4.56 -4.74
N GLY A 29 -21.23 4.66 -3.83
CA GLY A 29 -21.45 5.24 -2.50
C GLY A 29 -20.21 5.38 -1.61
N VAL A 30 -20.44 5.92 -0.41
CA VAL A 30 -19.39 6.23 0.58
C VAL A 30 -18.55 5.03 1.01
N MET A 31 -19.20 3.87 1.10
CA MET A 31 -18.58 2.64 1.56
C MET A 31 -17.51 2.13 0.59
N GLU A 32 -17.72 2.34 -0.71
CA GLU A 32 -16.91 1.73 -1.76
C GLU A 32 -15.55 2.42 -1.90
N TYR A 33 -15.48 3.75 -1.81
CA TYR A 33 -14.19 4.43 -1.80
C TYR A 33 -13.42 4.26 -0.48
N ILE A 34 -14.11 4.01 0.64
CA ILE A 34 -13.43 3.69 1.90
C ILE A 34 -12.67 2.38 1.74
N GLU A 35 -13.30 1.35 1.19
CA GLU A 35 -12.65 0.07 0.91
C GLU A 35 -11.40 0.24 0.02
N HIS A 36 -11.52 0.99 -1.07
CA HIS A 36 -10.39 1.27 -1.97
C HIS A 36 -9.23 2.01 -1.28
N LEU A 37 -9.53 2.96 -0.39
CA LEU A 37 -8.50 3.67 0.35
C LEU A 37 -7.89 2.83 1.48
N SER A 38 -8.70 1.98 2.13
CA SER A 38 -8.25 1.12 3.22
C SER A 38 -7.10 0.20 2.79
N TRP A 39 -7.22 -0.48 1.64
CA TRP A 39 -6.15 -1.39 1.20
C TRP A 39 -4.88 -0.63 0.76
N LEU A 40 -5.03 0.53 0.12
CA LEU A 40 -3.88 1.38 -0.25
C LEU A 40 -3.13 1.88 0.98
N LEU A 41 -3.86 2.37 1.99
CA LEU A 41 -3.28 2.83 3.25
C LEU A 41 -2.61 1.68 4.01
N PHE A 42 -3.21 0.48 4.00
CA PHE A 42 -2.61 -0.71 4.57
C PHE A 42 -1.26 -1.03 3.93
N LEU A 43 -1.18 -1.05 2.60
CA LEU A 43 0.09 -1.32 1.89
C LEU A 43 1.15 -0.25 2.17
N ARG A 44 0.76 1.03 2.23
CA ARG A 44 1.69 2.13 2.58
C ARG A 44 2.21 1.97 4.00
N PHE A 45 1.34 1.64 4.96
CA PHE A 45 1.73 1.44 6.35
C PHE A 45 2.63 0.22 6.51
N LEU A 46 2.28 -0.90 5.86
CA LEU A 46 3.11 -2.10 5.83
C LEU A 46 4.52 -1.80 5.31
N ASP A 47 4.64 -1.08 4.20
CA ASP A 47 5.94 -0.72 3.63
C ASP A 47 6.78 0.15 4.57
N ALA A 48 6.16 1.09 5.29
CA ALA A 48 6.85 1.90 6.30
C ALA A 48 7.37 1.03 7.48
N GLN A 49 6.56 0.07 7.95
CA GLN A 49 6.97 -0.85 9.01
C GLN A 49 8.07 -1.83 8.55
N GLU A 50 7.99 -2.33 7.33
CA GLU A 50 9.03 -3.16 6.70
C GLU A 50 10.38 -2.41 6.63
N GLU A 51 10.34 -1.11 6.35
CA GLU A 51 11.51 -0.22 6.34
C GLU A 51 12.18 -0.13 7.73
N GLU A 52 11.38 0.02 8.78
CA GLU A 52 11.85 0.03 10.17
C GLU A 52 12.44 -1.32 10.59
N TRP A 53 11.75 -2.43 10.27
CA TRP A 53 12.23 -3.77 10.60
C TRP A 53 13.49 -4.17 9.84
N GLU A 54 13.58 -3.84 8.54
CA GLU A 54 14.79 -4.03 7.74
C GLU A 54 15.97 -3.26 8.33
N ALA A 55 15.76 -1.99 8.73
CA ALA A 55 16.78 -1.18 9.36
C ALA A 55 17.24 -1.77 10.71
N GLN A 56 16.30 -2.22 11.56
CA GLN A 56 16.61 -2.85 12.83
C GLN A 56 17.40 -4.15 12.65
N ALA A 57 16.98 -5.02 11.71
CA ALA A 57 17.67 -6.27 11.42
C ALA A 57 19.09 -6.02 10.88
N ARG A 58 19.26 -5.02 10.01
CA ARG A 58 20.58 -4.58 9.52
C ARG A 58 21.49 -4.12 10.65
N LEU A 59 20.97 -3.32 11.60
CA LEU A 59 21.73 -2.89 12.77
C LEU A 59 22.09 -4.04 13.71
N ALA A 60 21.20 -5.03 13.85
CA ALA A 60 21.42 -6.22 14.65
C ALA A 60 22.28 -7.30 13.95
N GLY A 61 22.65 -7.10 12.68
CA GLY A 61 23.40 -8.08 11.89
C GLY A 61 22.61 -9.37 11.59
N ARG A 62 21.28 -9.31 11.56
CA ARG A 62 20.41 -10.47 11.29
C ARG A 62 19.81 -10.37 9.89
N PRO A 63 19.56 -11.52 9.22
CA PRO A 63 18.82 -11.51 7.96
C PRO A 63 17.37 -11.08 8.20
N TYR A 64 16.81 -10.33 7.25
CA TYR A 64 15.42 -9.89 7.25
C TYR A 64 14.73 -10.42 5.99
N GLN A 65 13.55 -11.01 6.15
CA GLN A 65 12.72 -11.49 5.04
C GLN A 65 11.45 -10.64 4.99
N PRO A 66 11.26 -9.85 3.92
CA PRO A 66 10.11 -8.96 3.84
C PRO A 66 8.82 -9.72 3.55
N VAL A 67 7.70 -9.21 4.07
CA VAL A 67 6.37 -9.77 3.78
C VAL A 67 6.02 -9.65 2.30
N LEU A 68 6.28 -8.47 1.73
CA LEU A 68 6.15 -8.22 0.29
C LEU A 68 7.55 -8.13 -0.33
N VAL A 69 7.81 -9.01 -1.28
CA VAL A 69 9.06 -8.95 -2.06
C VAL A 69 8.90 -8.00 -3.24
N SER A 70 10.03 -7.49 -3.75
CA SER A 70 10.02 -6.73 -5.00
C SER A 70 9.43 -7.57 -6.15
N PRO A 71 8.57 -7.01 -7.02
CA PRO A 71 8.22 -5.60 -7.20
C PRO A 71 6.93 -5.14 -6.49
N TYR A 72 6.44 -5.87 -5.49
CA TYR A 72 5.10 -5.65 -4.90
C TYR A 72 5.08 -4.71 -3.70
N ARG A 73 6.25 -4.32 -3.18
CA ARG A 73 6.39 -3.33 -2.11
C ARG A 73 5.84 -1.98 -2.56
N TRP A 74 5.19 -1.24 -1.67
CA TRP A 74 4.60 0.07 -1.99
C TRP A 74 5.63 0.99 -2.65
N ARG A 75 6.86 1.05 -2.11
CA ARG A 75 7.93 1.89 -2.66
C ARG A 75 8.37 1.51 -4.07
N ASP A 76 8.14 0.27 -4.52
CA ASP A 76 8.58 -0.23 -5.82
C ASP A 76 7.65 0.17 -6.97
N TRP A 77 6.38 0.51 -6.70
CA TRP A 77 5.40 0.82 -7.73
C TRP A 77 4.64 2.13 -7.51
N ALA A 78 4.31 2.49 -6.27
CA ALA A 78 3.43 3.64 -5.97
C ALA A 78 4.14 5.01 -6.05
N THR A 79 5.47 5.02 -6.11
CA THR A 79 6.29 6.24 -6.22
C THR A 79 6.67 6.59 -7.66
N LYS A 80 6.35 5.72 -8.61
CA LYS A 80 6.67 5.86 -10.03
C LYS A 80 5.57 6.65 -10.74
N ASP A 81 5.97 7.42 -11.74
CA ASP A 81 5.05 8.06 -12.67
C ASP A 81 4.70 7.06 -13.79
N TRP A 82 3.51 6.45 -13.70
CA TRP A 82 3.04 5.42 -14.63
C TRP A 82 2.00 6.00 -15.60
N PRO A 83 1.99 5.57 -16.87
CA PRO A 83 0.80 5.64 -17.69
C PRO A 83 -0.36 4.90 -16.99
N ALA A 84 -1.57 5.48 -17.01
CA ALA A 84 -2.71 4.95 -16.28
C ALA A 84 -3.04 3.48 -16.62
N GLU A 85 -2.93 3.11 -17.91
CA GLU A 85 -3.18 1.75 -18.40
C GLU A 85 -2.16 0.74 -17.87
N ASP A 86 -0.89 1.14 -17.77
CA ASP A 86 0.19 0.29 -17.25
C ASP A 86 0.05 0.09 -15.74
N LEU A 87 -0.32 1.15 -15.01
CA LEU A 87 -0.62 1.05 -13.57
C LEU A 87 -1.78 0.09 -13.33
N LEU A 88 -2.88 0.25 -14.07
CA LEU A 88 -4.05 -0.62 -13.93
C LEU A 88 -3.69 -2.08 -14.25
N SER A 89 -2.94 -2.29 -15.33
CA SER A 89 -2.46 -3.63 -15.74
C SER A 89 -1.56 -4.26 -14.67
N PHE A 90 -0.71 -3.48 -14.02
CA PHE A 90 0.10 -3.96 -12.90
C PHE A 90 -0.74 -4.30 -11.68
N VAL A 91 -1.62 -3.39 -11.24
CA VAL A 91 -2.40 -3.57 -10.02
C VAL A 91 -3.36 -4.75 -10.17
N MET A 92 -4.13 -4.80 -11.26
CA MET A 92 -5.12 -5.86 -11.50
C MET A 92 -4.47 -7.18 -11.92
N GLY A 93 -3.45 -7.13 -12.78
CA GLY A 93 -2.86 -8.32 -13.38
C GLY A 93 -1.76 -8.98 -12.55
N LYS A 94 -1.15 -8.24 -11.61
CA LYS A 94 0.02 -8.75 -10.85
C LYS A 94 -0.12 -8.54 -9.34
N LEU A 95 -0.38 -7.30 -8.90
CA LEU A 95 -0.38 -6.97 -7.47
C LEU A 95 -1.49 -7.68 -6.71
N ILE A 96 -2.75 -7.52 -7.12
CA ILE A 96 -3.88 -8.15 -6.43
C ILE A 96 -3.76 -9.68 -6.42
N PRO A 97 -3.49 -10.36 -7.55
CA PRO A 97 -3.26 -11.81 -7.54
C PRO A 97 -2.15 -12.24 -6.57
N HIS A 98 -1.06 -11.49 -6.50
CA HIS A 98 0.02 -11.77 -5.54
C HIS A 98 -0.45 -11.62 -4.10
N LEU A 99 -1.14 -10.53 -3.76
CA LEU A 99 -1.67 -10.30 -2.40
C LEU A 99 -2.66 -11.40 -1.99
N THR A 100 -3.53 -11.85 -2.89
CA THR A 100 -4.44 -12.97 -2.63
C THR A 100 -3.69 -14.28 -2.40
N SER A 101 -2.56 -14.50 -3.08
CA SER A 101 -1.73 -15.69 -2.89
C SER A 101 -1.00 -15.75 -1.54
N LEU A 102 -0.79 -14.60 -0.89
CA LEU A 102 -0.17 -14.52 0.45
C LEU A 102 -1.13 -14.97 1.56
N GLY A 103 -2.44 -14.91 1.32
CA GLY A 103 -3.51 -15.16 2.29
C GLY A 103 -3.79 -16.65 2.58
N GLY A 104 -2.81 -17.53 2.49
CA GLY A 104 -3.03 -18.96 2.73
C GLY A 104 -1.76 -19.78 2.88
N ASP A 105 -1.08 -19.65 4.02
CA ASP A 105 -0.34 -20.76 4.61
C ASP A 105 -0.90 -21.03 6.02
N PRO A 106 -1.64 -22.15 6.23
CA PRO A 106 -2.10 -22.58 7.54
C PRO A 106 -0.99 -22.86 8.56
N LEU A 107 0.29 -22.82 8.15
CA LEU A 107 1.43 -23.29 8.96
C LEU A 107 2.34 -22.19 9.51
N ARG A 108 1.92 -20.93 9.54
CA ARG A 108 2.58 -19.94 10.41
C ARG A 108 1.96 -19.96 11.81
N GLU A 109 2.00 -21.14 12.44
CA GLU A 109 1.97 -21.24 13.90
C GLU A 109 3.30 -20.69 14.44
N THR A 110 3.22 -19.62 15.22
CA THR A 110 4.25 -19.21 16.19
C THR A 110 3.59 -19.07 17.55
#